data_AF-A0A3N2BZZ2-F1
#
_entry.id   AF-A0A3N2BZZ2-F1
#
_cell.length_a   1.000
_cell.length_b   1.000
_cell.length_c   1.000
_cell.angle_alpha   90.00
_cell.angle_beta   90.00
_cell.angle_gamma   90.00
#
_symmetry.space_group_name_H-M   'P 1'
#
loop_
_entity.id
_entity.type
_entity.pdbx_description
1 polymer ?
#
loop_
_entity_poly.entity_id
_entity_poly.type
_entity_poly.pdbx_seq_one_letter_code
_entity_poly.pdbx_strand_id
1 'polypeptide(L)'
;MGVSDDNPYLLLGSYTSEADGTGAGISLLRQDEAGTLRLVQSSEAQSPSFLTLHPTLPIVYAASESTGAVEAFKRSGEFGLAPFGKPIEAGDSVCHVATVPGADVLIASCYGDGRVVTVPLAENAAFAGEPKLGETSVDPWASPTALAAESADAGEDALTLLALEAAVGEALPSRPSRAHASALLPDGRIATTDLGHDTVRIWQLRGSRLVLDHTVVFPRGTGPRHLVVHPSGHLHVITEYSVEVFTLGVDGTDGHWHMLAATVATSEGVSEGDTGAEISLAASREQLHVGVRGSDRIATLRVTGDGSRVEAVADVECGGTMPRHHRESGRFLHVANQLSNSIASFRLDERTGVPTTLLGTLDAGSPTCLILA
;
A
#
# COMPACT_ATOMS: atom_id res chain seq x y z
N MET A 1 26.39 -31.79 -11.94
CA MET A 1 26.19 -31.31 -10.55
C MET A 1 25.29 -30.10 -10.69
N GLY A 2 23.98 -30.29 -10.49
CA GLY A 2 23.01 -29.21 -10.63
C GLY A 2 23.16 -28.28 -9.43
N VAL A 3 23.57 -27.05 -9.67
CA VAL A 3 23.41 -25.97 -8.69
C VAL A 3 21.90 -25.85 -8.46
N SER A 4 21.43 -26.02 -7.23
CA SER A 4 20.04 -25.71 -6.90
C SER A 4 19.80 -24.24 -7.27
N ASP A 5 18.81 -23.99 -8.11
CA ASP A 5 18.48 -22.65 -8.56
C ASP A 5 17.62 -21.95 -7.50
N ASP A 6 18.23 -21.66 -6.34
CA ASP A 6 17.57 -21.10 -5.16
C ASP A 6 17.39 -19.57 -5.24
N ASN A 7 17.69 -18.96 -6.39
CA ASN A 7 17.56 -17.52 -6.57
C ASN A 7 16.08 -17.12 -6.72
N PRO A 8 15.63 -16.05 -6.01
CA PRO A 8 14.23 -15.70 -5.97
C PRO A 8 13.74 -15.12 -7.30
N TYR A 9 12.47 -15.40 -7.60
CA TYR A 9 11.72 -14.76 -8.67
C TYR A 9 10.86 -13.63 -8.09
N LEU A 10 10.67 -12.59 -8.89
CA LEU A 10 9.76 -11.49 -8.58
C LEU A 10 8.77 -11.32 -9.71
N LEU A 11 7.53 -10.97 -9.38
CA LEU A 11 6.57 -10.45 -10.36
C LEU A 11 6.57 -8.93 -10.29
N LEU A 12 6.59 -8.32 -11.46
CA LEU A 12 6.50 -6.89 -11.68
C LEU A 12 5.14 -6.58 -12.33
N GLY A 13 4.38 -5.68 -11.72
CA GLY A 13 3.30 -4.95 -12.37
C GLY A 13 3.80 -3.60 -12.89
N SER A 14 3.28 -3.17 -14.04
CA SER A 14 3.65 -1.91 -14.70
C SER A 14 2.44 -1.21 -15.30
N TYR A 15 2.51 0.11 -15.43
CA TYR A 15 1.60 0.82 -16.34
C TYR A 15 1.93 0.48 -17.79
N THR A 16 0.89 0.25 -18.58
CA THR A 16 1.00 0.02 -20.04
C THR A 16 0.48 1.25 -20.80
N SER A 17 0.50 1.21 -22.13
CA SER A 17 0.31 2.40 -22.99
C SER A 17 -1.01 3.14 -22.79
N GLU A 18 -2.06 2.47 -22.35
CA GLU A 18 -3.36 3.09 -22.07
C GLU A 18 -3.39 3.93 -20.78
N ALA A 19 -2.36 3.82 -19.94
CA ALA A 19 -2.12 4.65 -18.76
C ALA A 19 -0.82 5.46 -18.89
N ASP A 20 -0.46 5.85 -20.12
CA ASP A 20 0.77 6.58 -20.46
C ASP A 20 2.07 5.87 -20.01
N GLY A 21 2.01 4.55 -19.82
CA GLY A 21 3.14 3.71 -19.44
C GLY A 21 3.82 3.02 -20.63
N THR A 22 4.99 2.46 -20.37
CA THR A 22 5.80 1.72 -21.37
C THR A 22 5.98 0.24 -21.03
N GLY A 23 5.35 -0.23 -19.96
CA GLY A 23 5.42 -1.63 -19.52
C GLY A 23 4.69 -2.60 -20.45
N ALA A 24 4.99 -3.88 -20.28
CA ALA A 24 4.38 -4.97 -21.04
C ALA A 24 3.19 -5.65 -20.33
N GLY A 25 2.80 -5.17 -19.14
CA GLY A 25 1.83 -5.83 -18.27
C GLY A 25 2.52 -6.45 -17.05
N ILE A 26 2.39 -7.76 -16.87
CA ILE A 26 3.02 -8.49 -15.76
C ILE A 26 4.31 -9.16 -16.24
N SER A 27 5.43 -8.85 -15.60
CA SER A 27 6.73 -9.43 -15.95
C SER A 27 7.30 -10.28 -14.82
N LEU A 28 7.82 -11.46 -15.16
CA LEU A 28 8.62 -12.28 -14.26
C LEU A 28 10.08 -11.86 -14.36
N LEU A 29 10.66 -11.51 -13.22
CA LEU A 29 12.06 -11.14 -13.04
C LEU A 29 12.77 -12.23 -12.26
N ARG A 30 14.05 -12.43 -12.54
CA ARG A 30 14.93 -13.31 -11.77
C ARG A 30 16.06 -12.50 -11.17
N GLN A 31 16.23 -12.64 -9.86
CA GLN A 31 17.40 -12.14 -9.15
C GLN A 31 18.58 -13.08 -9.39
N ASP A 32 19.79 -12.54 -9.50
CA ASP A 32 21.02 -13.32 -9.43
C ASP A 32 21.67 -13.27 -8.05
N GLU A 33 22.77 -14.00 -7.87
CA GLU A 33 23.51 -14.06 -6.60
C GLU A 33 24.14 -12.70 -6.21
N ALA A 34 24.42 -11.85 -7.21
CA ALA A 34 24.97 -10.52 -7.00
C ALA A 34 23.91 -9.52 -6.53
N GLY A 35 22.63 -9.85 -6.74
CA GLY A 35 21.48 -9.02 -6.37
C GLY A 35 20.93 -8.16 -7.50
N THR A 36 21.39 -8.37 -8.73
CA THR A 36 20.80 -7.70 -9.90
C THR A 36 19.63 -8.50 -10.47
N LEU A 37 18.70 -7.79 -11.12
CA LEU A 37 17.52 -8.40 -11.73
C LEU A 37 17.70 -8.52 -13.25
N ARG A 38 17.17 -9.60 -13.82
CA ARG A 38 16.95 -9.74 -15.26
C ARG A 38 15.51 -10.11 -15.58
N LEU A 39 15.00 -9.59 -16.68
CA LEU A 39 13.71 -10.00 -17.23
C LEU A 39 13.79 -11.46 -17.71
N VAL A 40 12.80 -12.27 -17.33
CA VAL A 40 12.66 -13.67 -17.77
C VAL A 40 11.59 -13.76 -18.84
N GLN A 41 10.39 -13.25 -18.55
CA GLN A 41 9.24 -13.31 -19.43
C GLN A 41 8.25 -12.22 -19.07
N SER A 42 7.52 -11.70 -20.06
CA SER A 42 6.38 -10.80 -19.84
C SER A 42 5.09 -11.46 -20.32
N SER A 43 3.99 -11.11 -19.65
CA SER A 43 2.63 -11.52 -19.98
C SER A 43 1.78 -10.27 -20.12
N GLU A 44 1.10 -10.14 -21.25
CA GLU A 44 0.25 -8.98 -21.54
C GLU A 44 -0.88 -8.87 -20.50
N ALA A 45 -1.05 -7.66 -19.96
CA ALA A 45 -2.12 -7.26 -19.05
C ALA A 45 -2.29 -5.74 -19.16
N GLN A 46 -3.50 -5.23 -18.88
CA GLN A 46 -3.80 -3.80 -19.02
C GLN A 46 -3.53 -3.06 -17.71
N SER A 47 -2.38 -2.39 -17.65
CA SER A 47 -1.91 -1.60 -16.51
C SER A 47 -2.14 -2.26 -15.14
N PRO A 48 -1.59 -3.47 -14.92
CA PRO A 48 -1.64 -4.14 -13.62
C PRO A 48 -0.79 -3.37 -12.60
N SER A 49 -1.35 -2.31 -12.03
CA SER A 49 -0.59 -1.34 -11.24
C SER A 49 -0.22 -1.86 -9.85
N PHE A 50 -0.96 -2.84 -9.33
CA PHE A 50 -0.68 -3.56 -8.10
C PHE A 50 -1.00 -5.05 -8.22
N LEU A 51 -0.18 -5.91 -7.60
CA LEU A 51 -0.30 -7.36 -7.67
C LEU A 51 -0.41 -7.97 -6.27
N THR A 52 -1.12 -9.09 -6.17
CA THR A 52 -1.07 -9.97 -5.00
C THR A 52 -1.18 -11.44 -5.41
N LEU A 53 -0.69 -12.35 -4.57
CA LEU A 53 -0.80 -13.79 -4.78
C LEU A 53 -1.96 -14.36 -3.98
N HIS A 54 -2.64 -15.37 -4.54
CA HIS A 54 -3.49 -16.23 -3.74
C HIS A 54 -2.66 -16.87 -2.62
N PRO A 55 -3.16 -16.99 -1.36
CA PRO A 55 -2.35 -17.43 -0.23
C PRO A 55 -1.74 -18.84 -0.38
N THR A 56 -2.37 -19.71 -1.18
CA THR A 56 -1.99 -21.13 -1.29
C THR A 56 -2.01 -21.70 -2.71
N LEU A 57 -2.56 -20.97 -3.70
CA LEU A 57 -2.76 -21.47 -5.06
C LEU A 57 -1.90 -20.63 -6.01
N PRO A 58 -1.43 -21.18 -7.14
CA PRO A 58 -0.55 -20.47 -8.06
C PRO A 58 -1.33 -19.48 -8.95
N ILE A 59 -2.07 -18.57 -8.32
CA ILE A 59 -2.89 -17.54 -8.95
C ILE A 59 -2.37 -16.17 -8.54
N VAL A 60 -2.23 -15.28 -9.52
CA VAL A 60 -1.88 -13.88 -9.35
C VAL A 60 -3.15 -13.06 -9.58
N TYR A 61 -3.43 -12.12 -8.69
CA TYR A 61 -4.48 -11.13 -8.89
C TYR A 61 -3.85 -9.77 -9.14
N ALA A 62 -4.43 -9.00 -10.06
CA ALA A 62 -3.96 -7.66 -10.40
C ALA A 62 -5.09 -6.64 -10.22
N ALA A 63 -4.75 -5.49 -9.66
CA ALA A 63 -5.54 -4.27 -9.75
C ALA A 63 -5.23 -3.60 -11.09
N SER A 64 -6.26 -3.40 -11.92
CA SER A 64 -6.13 -2.75 -13.23
C SER A 64 -6.70 -1.35 -13.16
N GLU A 65 -5.81 -0.38 -12.95
CA GLU A 65 -6.18 1.01 -12.61
C GLU A 65 -6.82 1.74 -13.79
N SER A 66 -6.42 1.43 -15.02
CA SER A 66 -7.00 2.04 -16.23
C SER A 66 -8.43 1.55 -16.53
N THR A 67 -8.73 0.30 -16.20
CA THR A 67 -10.02 -0.33 -16.53
C THR A 67 -11.01 -0.32 -15.36
N GLY A 68 -10.53 -0.12 -14.12
CA GLY A 68 -11.37 -0.22 -12.94
C GLY A 68 -11.73 -1.66 -12.56
N ALA A 69 -10.95 -2.63 -13.01
CA ALA A 69 -11.19 -4.05 -12.81
C ALA A 69 -10.16 -4.72 -11.89
N VAL A 70 -10.52 -5.88 -11.38
CA VAL A 70 -9.61 -6.87 -10.83
C VAL A 70 -9.47 -8.03 -11.82
N GLU A 71 -8.24 -8.37 -12.15
CA GLU A 71 -7.88 -9.45 -13.06
C GLU A 71 -7.25 -10.62 -12.31
N ALA A 72 -7.44 -11.84 -12.81
CA ALA A 72 -6.82 -13.04 -12.28
C ALA A 72 -5.99 -13.71 -13.36
N PHE A 73 -4.83 -14.24 -12.99
CA PHE A 73 -3.90 -14.92 -13.89
C PHE A 73 -3.43 -16.22 -13.26
N LYS A 74 -3.32 -17.26 -14.10
CA LYS A 74 -2.73 -18.55 -13.72
C LYS A 74 -1.42 -18.75 -14.43
N ARG A 75 -0.54 -19.56 -13.85
CA ARG A 75 0.70 -19.97 -14.50
C ARG A 75 0.42 -20.66 -15.84
N SER A 76 1.16 -20.24 -16.87
CA SER A 76 1.10 -20.74 -18.23
C SER A 76 2.51 -21.09 -18.71
N GLY A 77 2.77 -22.38 -18.90
CA GLY A 77 4.13 -22.87 -19.14
C GLY A 77 5.04 -22.70 -17.92
N GLU A 78 6.35 -22.59 -18.16
CA GLU A 78 7.33 -22.50 -17.08
C GLU A 78 7.32 -21.12 -16.42
N PHE A 79 7.23 -20.02 -17.17
CA PHE A 79 7.40 -18.66 -16.62
C PHE A 79 6.29 -17.66 -16.97
N GLY A 80 5.31 -18.07 -17.78
CA GLY A 80 4.23 -17.19 -18.24
C GLY A 80 3.05 -17.13 -17.29
N LEU A 81 2.23 -16.11 -17.48
CA LEU A 81 0.90 -15.97 -16.90
C LEU A 81 -0.12 -15.88 -18.04
N ALA A 82 -1.29 -16.46 -17.83
CA ALA A 82 -2.43 -16.35 -18.74
C ALA A 82 -3.67 -15.93 -17.96
N PRO A 83 -4.57 -15.12 -18.55
CA PRO A 83 -5.83 -14.75 -17.94
C PRO A 83 -6.61 -15.97 -17.43
N PHE A 84 -7.15 -15.84 -16.22
CA PHE A 84 -7.89 -16.88 -15.53
C PHE A 84 -9.32 -16.42 -15.24
N GLY A 85 -10.18 -16.56 -16.23
CA GLY A 85 -11.55 -16.07 -16.18
C GLY A 85 -11.69 -14.68 -16.79
N LYS A 86 -12.86 -14.06 -16.60
CA LYS A 86 -13.12 -12.69 -17.02
C LYS A 86 -12.72 -11.72 -15.90
N PRO A 87 -12.16 -10.54 -16.24
CA PRO A 87 -11.98 -9.46 -15.27
C PRO A 87 -13.31 -9.11 -14.58
N ILE A 88 -13.22 -8.66 -13.32
CA ILE A 88 -14.37 -8.20 -12.54
C ILE A 88 -14.27 -6.69 -12.32
N GLU A 89 -15.26 -5.94 -12.77
CA GLU A 89 -15.37 -4.51 -12.51
C GLU A 89 -15.59 -4.26 -11.01
N ALA A 90 -14.74 -3.46 -10.38
CA ALA A 90 -14.78 -3.22 -8.93
C ALA A 90 -15.09 -1.76 -8.59
N GLY A 91 -14.63 -0.80 -9.39
CA GLY A 91 -14.87 0.63 -9.21
C GLY A 91 -13.96 1.46 -10.10
N ASP A 92 -13.99 2.78 -9.93
CA ASP A 92 -13.11 3.66 -10.70
C ASP A 92 -11.66 3.61 -10.17
N SER A 93 -10.70 3.46 -11.08
CA SER A 93 -9.26 3.45 -10.78
C SER A 93 -8.86 2.51 -9.64
N VAL A 94 -9.11 1.20 -9.83
CA VAL A 94 -8.71 0.16 -8.86
C VAL A 94 -7.20 0.15 -8.73
N CYS A 95 -6.70 0.54 -7.56
CA CYS A 95 -5.27 0.81 -7.36
C CYS A 95 -4.58 -0.20 -6.43
N HIS A 96 -5.34 -1.02 -5.71
CA HIS A 96 -4.79 -2.01 -4.79
C HIS A 96 -5.73 -3.19 -4.62
N VAL A 97 -5.14 -4.38 -4.51
CA VAL A 97 -5.83 -5.64 -4.23
C VAL A 97 -5.10 -6.41 -3.14
N ALA A 98 -5.84 -6.99 -2.19
CA ALA A 98 -5.30 -7.83 -1.12
C ALA A 98 -6.09 -9.13 -0.98
N THR A 99 -5.38 -10.22 -0.67
CA THR A 99 -5.99 -11.47 -0.24
C THR A 99 -6.22 -11.48 1.27
N VAL A 100 -7.24 -12.21 1.70
CA VAL A 100 -7.53 -12.44 3.12
C VAL A 100 -7.35 -13.92 3.41
N PRO A 101 -6.21 -14.35 3.98
CA PRO A 101 -5.98 -15.75 4.33
C PRO A 101 -7.14 -16.37 5.11
N GLY A 102 -7.64 -17.51 4.62
CA GLY A 102 -8.76 -18.23 5.23
C GLY A 102 -10.15 -17.71 4.84
N ALA A 103 -10.24 -16.70 3.97
CA ALA A 103 -11.51 -16.23 3.42
C ALA A 103 -11.52 -16.32 1.89
N ASP A 104 -12.68 -16.68 1.33
CA ASP A 104 -12.91 -16.79 -0.11
C ASP A 104 -13.26 -15.42 -0.72
N VAL A 105 -12.48 -14.38 -0.39
CA VAL A 105 -12.64 -13.02 -0.93
C VAL A 105 -11.29 -12.33 -1.15
N LEU A 106 -11.26 -11.45 -2.14
CA LEU A 106 -10.25 -10.38 -2.25
C LEU A 106 -10.83 -9.07 -1.75
N ILE A 107 -9.97 -8.16 -1.29
CA ILE A 107 -10.31 -6.76 -1.05
C ILE A 107 -9.73 -5.93 -2.19
N ALA A 108 -10.54 -5.08 -2.82
CA ALA A 108 -10.10 -4.12 -3.81
C ALA A 108 -10.37 -2.69 -3.31
N SER A 109 -9.38 -1.81 -3.47
CA SER A 109 -9.48 -0.38 -3.15
C SER A 109 -9.48 0.44 -4.44
N CYS A 110 -10.48 1.30 -4.58
CA CYS A 110 -10.77 2.07 -5.78
C CYS A 110 -10.45 3.55 -5.52
N TYR A 111 -9.37 4.04 -6.13
CA TYR A 111 -8.91 5.41 -5.92
C TYR A 111 -9.84 6.44 -6.57
N GLY A 112 -10.44 6.10 -7.73
CA GLY A 112 -11.22 7.02 -8.54
C GLY A 112 -12.52 7.46 -7.87
N ASP A 113 -13.17 6.54 -7.17
CA ASP A 113 -14.50 6.73 -6.54
C ASP A 113 -14.54 6.44 -5.03
N GLY A 114 -13.40 6.13 -4.41
CA GLY A 114 -13.29 5.94 -2.96
C GLY A 114 -13.84 4.61 -2.44
N ARG A 115 -14.21 3.68 -3.33
CA ARG A 115 -14.83 2.41 -2.91
C ARG A 115 -13.83 1.44 -2.33
N VAL A 116 -14.29 0.68 -1.33
CA VAL A 116 -13.67 -0.57 -0.90
C VAL A 116 -14.68 -1.68 -1.15
N VAL A 117 -14.30 -2.70 -1.91
CA VAL A 117 -15.18 -3.81 -2.26
C VAL A 117 -14.53 -5.15 -1.93
N THR A 118 -15.35 -6.14 -1.59
CA THR A 118 -14.92 -7.53 -1.58
C THR A 118 -15.24 -8.20 -2.92
N VAL A 119 -14.31 -8.94 -3.50
CA VAL A 119 -14.54 -9.76 -4.69
C VAL A 119 -14.61 -11.24 -4.27
N PRO A 120 -15.77 -11.92 -4.38
CA PRO A 120 -15.90 -13.32 -4.01
C PRO A 120 -15.04 -14.25 -4.87
N LEU A 121 -14.45 -15.26 -4.25
CA LEU A 121 -13.66 -16.31 -4.88
C LEU A 121 -14.35 -17.68 -4.76
N ALA A 122 -14.10 -18.54 -5.73
CA ALA A 122 -14.46 -19.95 -5.70
C ALA A 122 -13.30 -20.76 -5.10
N GLU A 123 -13.55 -22.03 -4.77
CA GLU A 123 -12.54 -22.95 -4.23
C GLU A 123 -11.30 -23.09 -5.14
N ASN A 124 -11.47 -22.94 -6.45
CA ASN A 124 -10.38 -22.95 -7.42
C ASN A 124 -9.72 -21.57 -7.63
N ALA A 125 -9.99 -20.60 -6.75
CA ALA A 125 -9.51 -19.22 -6.80
C ALA A 125 -10.02 -18.38 -8.00
N ALA A 126 -10.97 -18.86 -8.79
CA ALA A 126 -11.65 -18.04 -9.79
C ALA A 126 -12.64 -17.07 -9.12
N PHE A 127 -13.00 -15.98 -9.80
CA PHE A 127 -14.07 -15.09 -9.31
C PHE A 127 -15.42 -15.81 -9.26
N ALA A 128 -16.19 -15.60 -8.18
CA ALA A 128 -17.39 -16.37 -7.85
C ALA A 128 -18.67 -15.53 -7.63
N GLY A 129 -18.73 -14.34 -8.21
CA GLY A 129 -19.92 -13.49 -8.18
C GLY A 129 -19.59 -12.01 -8.24
N GLU A 130 -20.61 -11.19 -8.05
CA GLU A 130 -20.49 -9.74 -8.07
C GLU A 130 -19.73 -9.22 -6.85
N PRO A 131 -18.89 -8.17 -7.00
CA PRO A 131 -18.29 -7.48 -5.88
C PRO A 131 -19.33 -6.94 -4.90
N LYS A 132 -18.98 -6.93 -3.63
CA LYS A 132 -19.84 -6.41 -2.56
C LYS A 132 -19.20 -5.16 -1.99
N LEU A 133 -19.92 -4.06 -2.13
CA LEU A 133 -19.52 -2.75 -1.66
C LEU A 133 -19.53 -2.69 -0.12
N GLY A 134 -18.42 -2.24 0.46
CA GLY A 134 -18.36 -1.79 1.84
C GLY A 134 -19.03 -0.43 2.02
N GLU A 135 -19.27 -0.02 3.27
CA GLU A 135 -19.89 1.27 3.55
C GLU A 135 -19.15 2.45 2.88
N THR A 136 -19.87 3.41 2.34
CA THR A 136 -19.26 4.61 1.71
C THR A 136 -18.51 5.44 2.75
N SER A 137 -17.34 5.96 2.39
CA SER A 137 -16.58 6.86 3.25
C SER A 137 -17.29 8.22 3.38
N VAL A 138 -17.32 8.78 4.59
CA VAL A 138 -17.83 10.12 4.87
C VAL A 138 -16.65 10.98 5.31
N ASP A 139 -16.47 12.16 4.71
CA ASP A 139 -15.36 13.05 5.08
C ASP A 139 -15.58 13.55 6.52
N PRO A 140 -14.74 13.13 7.49
CA PRO A 140 -14.92 13.56 8.87
C PRO A 140 -14.74 15.07 9.01
N TRP A 141 -13.99 15.71 8.12
CA TRP A 141 -13.70 17.14 8.14
C TRP A 141 -14.74 18.01 7.42
N ALA A 142 -15.80 17.42 6.85
CA ALA A 142 -16.89 18.16 6.20
C ALA A 142 -17.76 18.96 7.20
N SER A 143 -17.80 18.55 8.47
CA SER A 143 -18.46 19.28 9.55
C SER A 143 -17.63 19.18 10.85
N PRO A 144 -16.65 20.07 11.06
CA PRO A 144 -15.74 20.03 12.22
C PRO A 144 -16.44 20.01 13.58
N THR A 145 -17.68 20.54 13.68
CA THR A 145 -18.50 20.53 14.89
C THR A 145 -19.04 19.15 15.27
N ALA A 146 -19.24 18.24 14.31
CA ALA A 146 -19.68 16.87 14.59
C ALA A 146 -18.55 16.03 15.22
N LEU A 147 -17.31 16.18 14.75
CA LEU A 147 -16.12 15.55 15.33
C LEU A 147 -15.86 16.01 16.78
N ALA A 148 -16.07 17.29 17.07
CA ALA A 148 -15.90 17.85 18.42
C ALA A 148 -16.98 17.36 19.40
N ALA A 149 -18.18 17.04 18.92
CA ALA A 149 -19.26 16.52 19.75
C ALA A 149 -19.05 15.04 20.15
N GLU A 150 -18.34 14.26 19.31
CA GLU A 150 -18.00 12.86 19.60
C GLU A 150 -16.77 12.72 20.52
N SER A 151 -15.89 13.73 20.57
CA SER A 151 -14.72 13.76 21.48
C SER A 151 -15.02 14.39 22.85
N ALA A 152 -16.20 14.99 23.04
CA ALA A 152 -16.60 15.70 24.26
C ALA A 152 -17.13 14.75 25.35
N ASP A 153 -16.27 13.86 25.86
CA ASP A 153 -16.36 13.35 27.24
C ASP A 153 -15.36 14.07 28.18
N ALA A 154 -14.62 15.05 27.65
CA ALA A 154 -13.76 15.97 28.37
C ALA A 154 -14.41 17.36 28.37
N GLY A 155 -15.06 17.73 29.47
CA GLY A 155 -15.84 18.96 29.54
C GLY A 155 -15.03 20.21 29.24
N GLU A 156 -15.44 20.99 28.24
CA GLU A 156 -14.89 22.32 27.97
C GLU A 156 -15.91 23.31 27.37
N ASP A 157 -15.56 24.59 27.52
CA ASP A 157 -16.40 25.78 27.62
C ASP A 157 -17.08 26.20 26.29
N ALA A 158 -18.35 26.61 26.36
CA ALA A 158 -19.20 26.90 25.20
C ALA A 158 -18.66 28.02 24.28
N LEU A 159 -17.78 28.88 24.79
CA LEU A 159 -17.11 29.92 24.01
C LEU A 159 -16.08 29.35 23.01
N THR A 160 -15.42 28.23 23.34
CA THR A 160 -14.43 27.59 22.47
C THR A 160 -15.09 26.96 21.25
N LEU A 161 -16.25 26.32 21.45
CA LEU A 161 -17.09 25.79 20.36
C LEU A 161 -17.59 26.90 19.43
N LEU A 162 -18.08 28.01 19.98
CA LEU A 162 -18.53 29.16 19.19
C LEU A 162 -17.40 29.85 18.41
N ALA A 163 -16.19 29.88 18.96
CA ALA A 163 -15.00 30.39 18.25
C ALA A 163 -14.56 29.45 17.12
N LEU A 164 -14.70 28.13 17.31
CA LEU A 164 -14.44 27.13 16.28
C LEU A 164 -15.49 27.21 15.16
N GLU A 165 -16.77 27.33 15.51
CA GLU A 165 -17.89 27.54 14.58
C GLU A 165 -17.70 28.81 13.73
N ALA A 166 -17.28 29.91 14.35
CA ALA A 166 -17.04 31.18 13.66
C ALA A 166 -15.80 31.12 12.73
N ALA A 167 -14.79 30.33 13.07
CA ALA A 167 -13.62 30.10 12.22
C ALA A 167 -13.92 29.17 11.02
N VAL A 168 -14.98 28.36 11.10
CA VAL A 168 -15.44 27.41 10.07
C VAL A 168 -16.48 28.05 9.11
N GLY A 169 -16.65 29.38 9.17
CA GLY A 169 -17.64 30.15 8.40
C GLY A 169 -17.54 30.06 6.87
N GLU A 170 -16.49 29.46 6.31
CA GLU A 170 -16.46 28.99 4.92
C GLU A 170 -16.47 27.46 4.93
N ALA A 171 -17.55 26.85 4.42
CA ALA A 171 -17.62 25.41 4.22
C ALA A 171 -16.39 24.98 3.40
N LEU A 172 -15.51 24.19 4.01
CA LEU A 172 -14.34 23.66 3.34
C LEU A 172 -14.79 22.95 2.05
N PRO A 173 -14.06 23.12 0.93
CA PRO A 173 -14.45 22.48 -0.31
C PRO A 173 -14.55 20.97 -0.11
N SER A 174 -15.63 20.38 -0.64
CA SER A 174 -15.85 18.93 -0.60
C SER A 174 -14.63 18.21 -1.15
N ARG A 175 -14.12 17.24 -0.38
CA ARG A 175 -12.98 16.41 -0.79
C ARG A 175 -13.50 15.07 -1.28
N PRO A 176 -12.98 14.53 -2.40
CA PRO A 176 -13.35 13.19 -2.83
C PRO A 176 -12.68 12.15 -1.94
N SER A 177 -13.40 11.08 -1.60
CA SER A 177 -12.81 9.87 -1.02
C SER A 177 -11.84 9.23 -2.02
N ARG A 178 -10.72 8.70 -1.53
CA ARG A 178 -9.66 8.04 -2.31
C ARG A 178 -9.16 6.81 -1.56
N ALA A 179 -9.89 5.70 -1.63
CA ALA A 179 -9.45 4.44 -1.04
C ALA A 179 -8.17 3.95 -1.74
N HIS A 180 -7.13 3.60 -0.98
CA HIS A 180 -5.81 3.37 -1.57
C HIS A 180 -5.16 2.02 -1.25
N ALA A 181 -5.21 1.53 -0.01
CA ALA A 181 -4.58 0.26 0.36
C ALA A 181 -5.38 -0.49 1.41
N SER A 182 -5.10 -1.79 1.55
CA SER A 182 -5.76 -2.65 2.53
C SER A 182 -4.82 -3.71 3.10
N ALA A 183 -4.99 -4.07 4.37
CA ALA A 183 -4.33 -5.24 4.97
C ALA A 183 -5.21 -5.95 6.00
N LEU A 184 -4.93 -7.24 6.18
CA LEU A 184 -5.44 -8.05 7.28
C LEU A 184 -4.68 -7.71 8.56
N LEU A 185 -5.41 -7.35 9.60
CA LEU A 185 -4.89 -7.06 10.93
C LEU A 185 -4.73 -8.35 11.74
N PRO A 186 -3.86 -8.35 12.77
CA PRO A 186 -3.60 -9.54 13.60
C PRO A 186 -4.83 -10.11 14.31
N ASP A 187 -5.83 -9.28 14.57
CA ASP A 187 -7.09 -9.65 15.21
C ASP A 187 -8.15 -10.20 14.23
N GLY A 188 -7.82 -10.32 12.95
CA GLY A 188 -8.69 -10.80 11.88
C GLY A 188 -9.58 -9.73 11.24
N ARG A 189 -9.53 -8.48 11.70
CA ARG A 189 -10.16 -7.34 11.01
C ARG A 189 -9.33 -6.88 9.82
N ILE A 190 -9.90 -6.03 8.99
CA ILE A 190 -9.23 -5.46 7.82
C ILE A 190 -9.07 -3.96 8.04
N ALA A 191 -7.91 -3.40 7.75
CA ALA A 191 -7.71 -1.95 7.67
C ALA A 191 -7.69 -1.51 6.21
N THR A 192 -8.31 -0.37 5.90
CA THR A 192 -8.16 0.30 4.60
C THR A 192 -7.86 1.78 4.75
N THR A 193 -6.96 2.32 3.96
CA THR A 193 -6.69 3.76 3.90
C THR A 193 -7.65 4.47 2.97
N ASP A 194 -8.11 5.65 3.39
CA ASP A 194 -8.75 6.65 2.54
C ASP A 194 -7.89 7.92 2.55
N LEU A 195 -7.16 8.09 1.45
CA LEU A 195 -6.23 9.19 1.24
C LEU A 195 -6.96 10.53 1.14
N GLY A 196 -8.17 10.56 0.60
CA GLY A 196 -8.91 11.81 0.36
C GLY A 196 -9.59 12.35 1.62
N HIS A 197 -10.04 11.45 2.49
CA HIS A 197 -10.74 11.80 3.74
C HIS A 197 -9.84 11.80 4.98
N ASP A 198 -8.54 11.50 4.84
CA ASP A 198 -7.60 11.38 5.96
C ASP A 198 -8.04 10.33 6.99
N THR A 199 -8.35 9.11 6.54
CA THR A 199 -8.79 8.06 7.47
C THR A 199 -8.14 6.71 7.23
N VAL A 200 -8.06 5.92 8.30
CA VAL A 200 -7.93 4.46 8.23
C VAL A 200 -9.22 3.86 8.76
N ARG A 201 -9.89 3.08 7.93
CA ARG A 201 -11.18 2.46 8.23
C ARG A 201 -10.95 1.01 8.63
N ILE A 202 -11.52 0.60 9.75
CA ILE A 202 -11.37 -0.74 10.31
C ILE A 202 -12.66 -1.52 10.08
N TRP A 203 -12.54 -2.73 9.55
CA TRP A 203 -13.67 -3.52 9.06
C TRP A 203 -13.68 -4.92 9.66
N GLN A 204 -14.88 -5.39 9.97
CA GLN A 204 -15.16 -6.80 10.23
C GLN A 204 -15.56 -7.49 8.92
N LEU A 205 -14.93 -8.62 8.59
CA LEU A 205 -15.39 -9.47 7.50
C LEU A 205 -16.47 -10.44 8.01
N ARG A 206 -17.71 -10.26 7.58
CA ARG A 206 -18.85 -11.13 7.92
C ARG A 206 -19.29 -11.92 6.70
N GLY A 207 -18.81 -13.16 6.61
CA GLY A 207 -18.93 -13.96 5.39
C GLY A 207 -18.10 -13.32 4.28
N SER A 208 -18.77 -12.77 3.27
CA SER A 208 -18.12 -12.04 2.16
C SER A 208 -18.47 -10.56 2.13
N ARG A 209 -18.90 -9.96 3.25
CA ARG A 209 -19.20 -8.53 3.34
C ARG A 209 -18.31 -7.84 4.35
N LEU A 210 -17.82 -6.66 4.01
CA LEU A 210 -17.21 -5.75 4.97
C LEU A 210 -18.32 -5.03 5.75
N VAL A 211 -18.21 -5.05 7.07
CA VAL A 211 -19.01 -4.27 8.00
C VAL A 211 -18.06 -3.30 8.68
N LEU A 212 -18.32 -1.99 8.57
CA LEU A 212 -17.48 -0.98 9.21
C LEU A 212 -17.57 -1.15 10.73
N ASP A 213 -16.41 -1.24 11.37
CA ASP A 213 -16.28 -1.37 12.82
C ASP A 213 -16.10 0.03 13.43
N HIS A 214 -15.04 0.73 13.01
CA HIS A 214 -14.77 2.11 13.38
C HIS A 214 -13.79 2.76 12.38
N THR A 215 -13.53 4.05 12.56
CA THR A 215 -12.63 4.84 11.72
C THR A 215 -11.60 5.55 12.59
N VAL A 216 -10.33 5.44 12.24
CA VAL A 216 -9.25 6.25 12.81
C VAL A 216 -9.08 7.48 11.92
N VAL A 217 -9.36 8.66 12.48
CA VAL A 217 -9.25 9.95 11.77
C VAL A 217 -7.85 10.52 11.95
N PHE A 218 -7.21 10.87 10.83
CA PHE A 218 -5.89 11.49 10.81
C PHE A 218 -6.02 13.01 10.72
N PRO A 219 -4.96 13.77 11.07
CA PRO A 219 -4.93 15.21 10.83
C PRO A 219 -5.27 15.52 9.37
N ARG A 220 -6.05 16.59 9.17
CA ARG A 220 -6.54 16.97 7.86
C ARG A 220 -5.39 17.29 6.90
N GLY A 221 -5.43 16.70 5.70
CA GLY A 221 -4.44 16.93 4.65
C GLY A 221 -3.18 16.09 4.76
N THR A 222 -3.21 15.01 5.54
CA THR A 222 -2.10 14.06 5.64
C THR A 222 -2.13 13.06 4.48
N GLY A 223 -3.30 12.52 4.15
CA GLY A 223 -3.52 11.58 3.07
C GLY A 223 -2.92 10.18 3.31
N PRO A 224 -3.46 9.36 4.22
CA PRO A 224 -3.01 7.98 4.45
C PRO A 224 -3.00 7.16 3.15
N ARG A 225 -1.86 6.56 2.81
CA ARG A 225 -1.64 5.92 1.50
C ARG A 225 -1.47 4.41 1.63
N HIS A 226 -0.26 3.94 1.92
CA HIS A 226 0.06 2.52 2.11
C HIS A 226 0.25 2.22 3.60
N LEU A 227 0.14 0.94 3.94
CA LEU A 227 0.20 0.47 5.32
C LEU A 227 0.93 -0.86 5.40
N VAL A 228 1.58 -1.13 6.52
CA VAL A 228 2.25 -2.41 6.78
C VAL A 228 2.02 -2.84 8.23
N VAL A 229 1.65 -4.11 8.40
CA VAL A 229 1.42 -4.72 9.72
C VAL A 229 2.77 -5.19 10.27
N HIS A 230 3.12 -4.72 11.46
CA HIS A 230 4.29 -5.17 12.19
C HIS A 230 3.95 -6.39 13.07
N PRO A 231 4.83 -7.40 13.21
CA PRO A 231 4.58 -8.59 14.01
C PRO A 231 4.31 -8.35 15.52
N SER A 232 4.63 -7.17 16.03
CA SER A 232 4.22 -6.76 17.40
C SER A 232 2.71 -6.53 17.54
N GLY A 233 1.98 -6.46 16.43
CA GLY A 233 0.57 -6.12 16.40
C GLY A 233 0.28 -4.65 16.08
N HIS A 234 1.30 -3.84 15.80
CA HIS A 234 1.14 -2.45 15.38
C HIS A 234 0.96 -2.33 13.87
N LEU A 235 0.31 -1.26 13.42
CA LEU A 235 0.13 -0.93 12.02
C LEU A 235 0.85 0.39 11.71
N HIS A 236 1.79 0.38 10.77
CA HIS A 236 2.46 1.59 10.31
C HIS A 236 1.87 2.06 8.99
N VAL A 237 1.55 3.34 8.88
CA VAL A 237 0.83 3.93 7.76
C VAL A 237 1.62 5.12 7.23
N ILE A 238 2.09 5.05 5.98
CA ILE A 238 2.71 6.19 5.30
C ILE A 238 1.63 7.09 4.71
N THR A 239 1.81 8.39 4.84
CA THR A 239 0.93 9.39 4.25
C THR A 239 1.53 9.98 2.97
N GLU A 240 0.70 10.18 1.95
CA GLU A 240 1.11 10.71 0.65
C GLU A 240 1.46 12.19 0.74
N TYR A 241 0.61 12.99 1.39
CA TYR A 241 0.72 14.45 1.33
C TYR A 241 1.64 15.01 2.40
N SER A 242 1.62 14.45 3.62
CA SER A 242 2.48 14.95 4.72
C SER A 242 3.82 14.24 4.84
N VAL A 243 4.03 13.11 4.16
CA VAL A 243 5.28 12.32 4.20
C VAL A 243 5.64 11.91 5.63
N GLU A 244 4.62 11.46 6.37
CA GLU A 244 4.72 11.00 7.75
C GLU A 244 4.35 9.52 7.85
N VAL A 245 5.00 8.81 8.77
CA VAL A 245 4.58 7.48 9.21
C VAL A 245 3.81 7.61 10.51
N PHE A 246 2.54 7.24 10.48
CA PHE A 246 1.71 7.10 11.66
C PHE A 246 1.72 5.65 12.13
N THR A 247 1.84 5.44 13.43
CA THR A 247 1.72 4.10 14.05
C THR A 247 0.38 4.00 14.76
N LEU A 248 -0.41 3.00 14.38
CA LEU A 248 -1.67 2.66 15.01
C LEU A 248 -1.51 1.38 15.83
N GLY A 249 -2.31 1.27 16.89
CA GLY A 249 -2.39 0.06 17.71
C GLY A 249 -3.67 0.04 18.53
N VAL A 250 -3.80 -1.01 19.34
CA VAL A 250 -4.87 -1.17 20.32
C VAL A 250 -4.27 -0.95 21.70
N ASP A 251 -4.83 -0.01 22.46
CA ASP A 251 -4.57 0.20 23.88
C ASP A 251 -5.80 -0.29 24.66
N GLY A 252 -5.59 -0.97 25.76
CA GLY A 252 -6.66 -1.54 26.57
C GLY A 252 -7.32 -2.81 25.99
N THR A 253 -8.56 -3.07 26.43
CA THR A 253 -9.25 -4.36 26.23
C THR A 253 -10.47 -4.29 25.29
N ASP A 254 -10.86 -3.10 24.82
CA ASP A 254 -12.03 -2.93 23.96
C ASP A 254 -11.77 -3.29 22.49
N GLY A 255 -10.49 -3.44 22.12
CA GLY A 255 -10.10 -3.75 20.76
C GLY A 255 -10.20 -2.54 19.82
N HIS A 256 -10.23 -1.30 20.30
CA HIS A 256 -10.32 -0.13 19.41
C HIS A 256 -8.93 0.26 18.89
N TRP A 257 -8.78 0.42 17.56
CA TRP A 257 -7.53 0.91 16.98
C TRP A 257 -7.48 2.43 17.10
N HIS A 258 -6.32 2.97 17.41
CA HIS A 258 -6.09 4.41 17.46
C HIS A 258 -4.63 4.76 17.14
N MET A 259 -4.39 6.06 16.97
CA MET A 259 -3.08 6.61 16.70
C MET A 259 -2.22 6.65 17.96
N LEU A 260 -1.04 6.03 17.91
CA LEU A 260 -0.07 5.98 19.00
C LEU A 260 1.07 6.98 18.80
N ALA A 261 1.53 7.13 17.57
CA ALA A 261 2.66 7.98 17.22
C ALA A 261 2.56 8.48 15.77
N ALA A 262 3.24 9.59 15.50
CA ALA A 262 3.47 10.15 14.18
C ALA A 262 4.94 10.57 14.07
N THR A 263 5.55 10.36 12.91
CA THR A 263 6.96 10.70 12.67
C THR A 263 7.17 11.06 11.21
N VAL A 264 7.89 12.13 10.93
CA VAL A 264 8.32 12.47 9.56
C VAL A 264 9.14 11.31 9.00
N ALA A 265 8.79 10.84 7.82
CA ALA A 265 9.36 9.60 7.28
C ALA A 265 10.85 9.73 6.92
N THR A 266 11.29 10.96 6.62
CA THR A 266 12.64 11.28 6.13
C THR A 266 13.53 11.81 7.25
N SER A 267 14.80 11.45 7.20
CA SER A 267 15.82 11.87 8.17
C SER A 267 16.39 13.26 7.88
N GLU A 268 16.35 13.70 6.62
CA GLU A 268 16.83 15.02 6.19
C GLU A 268 15.71 16.07 6.05
N GLY A 269 14.48 15.71 6.45
CA GLY A 269 13.29 16.56 6.32
C GLY A 269 12.60 16.40 4.96
N VAL A 270 11.42 17.02 4.83
CA VAL A 270 10.56 16.92 3.63
C VAL A 270 10.85 18.09 2.69
N SER A 271 11.09 17.78 1.41
CA SER A 271 11.31 18.78 0.36
C SER A 271 9.99 19.20 -0.27
N GLU A 272 9.97 20.38 -0.89
CA GLU A 272 8.81 20.83 -1.66
C GLU A 272 8.50 19.85 -2.81
N GLY A 273 7.23 19.44 -2.94
CA GLY A 273 6.78 18.48 -3.94
C GLY A 273 6.97 17.01 -3.56
N ASP A 274 7.52 16.73 -2.37
CA ASP A 274 7.62 15.36 -1.89
C ASP A 274 6.26 14.74 -1.63
N THR A 275 6.14 13.46 -2.00
CA THR A 275 4.97 12.65 -1.63
C THR A 275 5.39 11.25 -1.21
N GLY A 276 4.79 10.75 -0.13
CA GLY A 276 4.98 9.37 0.32
C GLY A 276 4.39 8.37 -0.68
N ALA A 277 5.02 7.21 -0.84
CA ALA A 277 4.59 6.15 -1.74
C ALA A 277 4.41 4.81 -1.01
N GLU A 278 5.28 3.83 -1.26
CA GLU A 278 5.28 2.52 -0.59
C GLU A 278 5.90 2.61 0.80
N ILE A 279 5.38 1.82 1.74
CA ILE A 279 6.02 1.49 3.02
C ILE A 279 6.14 -0.02 3.14
N SER A 280 7.35 -0.53 3.33
CA SER A 280 7.58 -1.96 3.49
C SER A 280 8.37 -2.26 4.77
N LEU A 281 8.11 -3.45 5.34
CA LEU A 281 8.81 -3.95 6.51
C LEU A 281 9.99 -4.82 6.08
N ALA A 282 11.18 -4.51 6.58
CA ALA A 282 12.38 -5.29 6.34
C ALA A 282 12.28 -6.69 6.95
N ALA A 283 13.02 -7.68 6.42
CA ALA A 283 12.97 -9.05 6.95
C ALA A 283 13.43 -9.16 8.42
N SER A 284 14.29 -8.25 8.87
CA SER A 284 14.70 -8.11 10.27
C SER A 284 13.54 -7.77 11.20
N ARG A 285 12.48 -7.14 10.65
CA ARG A 285 11.35 -6.51 11.37
C ARG A 285 11.75 -5.29 12.20
N GLU A 286 13.01 -4.90 12.15
CA GLU A 286 13.53 -3.77 12.92
C GLU A 286 13.61 -2.49 12.10
N GLN A 287 13.37 -2.57 10.79
CA GLN A 287 13.42 -1.45 9.87
C GLN A 287 12.19 -1.39 8.96
N LEU A 288 11.83 -0.18 8.58
CA LEU A 288 10.87 0.11 7.53
C LEU A 288 11.59 0.88 6.42
N HIS A 289 11.20 0.62 5.17
CA HIS A 289 11.61 1.41 4.02
C HIS A 289 10.41 2.17 3.48
N VAL A 290 10.61 3.44 3.15
CA VAL A 290 9.59 4.31 2.59
C VAL A 290 10.09 4.91 1.27
N GLY A 291 9.30 4.76 0.21
CA GLY A 291 9.55 5.48 -1.04
C GLY A 291 9.03 6.90 -0.94
N VAL A 292 9.86 7.89 -1.26
CA VAL A 292 9.47 9.30 -1.33
C VAL A 292 9.71 9.78 -2.76
N ARG A 293 8.61 10.12 -3.43
CA ARG A 293 8.58 10.70 -4.77
C ARG A 293 8.84 12.20 -4.68
N GLY A 294 9.38 12.79 -5.74
CA GLY A 294 9.69 14.23 -5.81
C GLY A 294 11.20 14.42 -5.66
N SER A 295 11.69 14.28 -4.42
CA SER A 295 13.14 14.16 -4.14
C SER A 295 13.74 12.79 -4.45
N ASP A 296 12.94 11.82 -4.90
CA ASP A 296 13.36 10.53 -5.43
C ASP A 296 14.33 9.76 -4.49
N ARG A 297 13.85 9.50 -3.27
CA ARG A 297 14.61 8.84 -2.20
C ARG A 297 13.90 7.62 -1.62
N ILE A 298 14.69 6.71 -1.08
CA ILE A 298 14.27 5.70 -0.12
C ILE A 298 14.68 6.17 1.27
N ALA A 299 13.70 6.42 2.13
CA ALA A 299 13.92 6.66 3.54
C ALA A 299 13.93 5.33 4.30
N THR A 300 14.87 5.17 5.23
CA THR A 300 14.95 4.03 6.15
C THR A 300 14.60 4.50 7.54
N LEU A 301 13.60 3.87 8.16
CA LEU A 301 13.22 4.10 9.54
C LEU A 301 13.55 2.87 10.39
N ARG A 302 13.89 3.08 11.66
CA ARG A 302 14.01 2.02 12.66
C ARG A 302 12.73 1.91 13.46
N VAL A 303 12.25 0.70 13.66
CA VAL A 303 11.16 0.38 14.59
C VAL A 303 11.73 0.37 16.01
N THR A 304 11.12 1.13 16.92
CA THR A 304 11.58 1.28 18.31
C THR A 304 10.45 1.00 19.32
N GLY A 305 10.80 0.98 20.60
CA GLY A 305 9.90 0.54 21.67
C GLY A 305 9.57 -0.95 21.53
N ASP A 306 8.30 -1.29 21.69
CA ASP A 306 7.72 -2.62 21.43
C ASP A 306 7.16 -2.74 20.00
N GLY A 307 7.56 -1.83 19.10
CA GLY A 307 6.98 -1.67 17.76
C GLY A 307 5.97 -0.53 17.66
N SER A 308 5.66 0.16 18.76
CA SER A 308 4.72 1.29 18.79
C SER A 308 5.28 2.60 18.23
N ARG A 309 6.58 2.65 17.90
CA ARG A 309 7.26 3.86 17.41
C ARG A 309 8.22 3.55 16.28
N VAL A 310 8.50 4.60 15.50
CA VAL A 310 9.45 4.58 14.40
C VAL A 310 10.30 5.84 14.45
N GLU A 311 11.55 5.74 14.00
CA GLU A 311 12.49 6.86 13.93
C GLU A 311 13.19 6.85 12.58
N ALA A 312 13.21 7.98 11.86
CA ALA A 312 13.94 8.09 10.60
C ALA A 312 15.47 8.00 10.85
N VAL A 313 16.16 7.18 10.05
CA VAL A 313 17.59 6.87 10.24
C VAL A 313 18.46 7.38 9.09
N ALA A 314 18.00 7.23 7.85
CA ALA A 314 18.76 7.63 6.67
C ALA A 314 17.87 7.81 5.46
N ASP A 315 18.27 8.71 4.57
CA ASP A 315 17.68 8.92 3.25
C ASP A 315 18.74 8.58 2.18
N VAL A 316 18.34 7.85 1.14
CA VAL A 316 19.24 7.41 0.06
C VAL A 316 18.56 7.65 -1.27
N GLU A 317 19.28 8.19 -2.26
CA GLU A 317 18.76 8.33 -3.63
C GLU A 317 18.25 6.98 -4.16
N CYS A 318 17.06 6.98 -4.78
CA CYS A 318 16.39 5.74 -5.18
C CYS A 318 16.98 5.08 -6.46
N GLY A 319 17.98 5.71 -7.07
CA GLY A 319 18.63 5.23 -8.30
C GLY A 319 17.78 5.39 -9.57
N GLY A 320 16.80 6.30 -9.56
CA GLY A 320 15.91 6.60 -10.69
C GLY A 320 14.98 7.77 -10.37
N THR A 321 13.76 7.75 -10.94
CA THR A 321 12.75 8.81 -10.75
C THR A 321 11.39 8.22 -10.41
N MET A 322 10.70 8.82 -9.43
CA MET A 322 9.41 8.39 -8.87
C MET A 322 9.44 6.95 -8.33
N PRO A 323 10.07 6.70 -7.16
CA PRO A 323 10.08 5.40 -6.50
C PRO A 323 8.68 5.06 -5.97
N ARG A 324 7.82 4.52 -6.84
CA ARG A 324 6.41 4.24 -6.52
C ARG A 324 6.28 3.01 -5.62
N HIS A 325 7.19 2.05 -5.75
CA HIS A 325 7.20 0.83 -4.96
C HIS A 325 8.63 0.30 -4.78
N HIS A 326 8.85 -0.49 -3.74
CA HIS A 326 10.10 -1.20 -3.53
C HIS A 326 9.83 -2.53 -2.86
N ARG A 327 10.78 -3.47 -2.97
CA ARG A 327 10.64 -4.80 -2.36
C ARG A 327 12.00 -5.34 -1.94
N GLU A 328 12.09 -5.76 -0.68
CA GLU A 328 13.24 -6.51 -0.18
C GLU A 328 13.19 -7.97 -0.68
N SER A 329 14.36 -8.49 -1.05
CA SER A 329 14.58 -9.87 -1.45
C SER A 329 15.94 -10.34 -0.93
N GLY A 330 15.92 -11.04 0.22
CA GLY A 330 17.14 -11.39 0.94
C GLY A 330 17.86 -10.13 1.44
N ARG A 331 19.14 -9.97 1.08
CA ARG A 331 19.97 -8.81 1.49
C ARG A 331 19.92 -7.63 0.52
N PHE A 332 18.92 -7.61 -0.36
CA PHE A 332 18.81 -6.63 -1.44
C PHE A 332 17.47 -5.91 -1.38
N LEU A 333 17.49 -4.64 -1.79
CA LEU A 333 16.29 -3.84 -1.99
C LEU A 333 16.17 -3.50 -3.48
N HIS A 334 15.03 -3.83 -4.07
CA HIS A 334 14.70 -3.47 -5.45
C HIS A 334 13.69 -2.34 -5.46
N VAL A 335 13.99 -1.25 -6.14
CA VAL A 335 13.17 -0.03 -6.18
C VAL A 335 12.61 0.16 -7.59
N ALA A 336 11.28 0.12 -7.71
CA ALA A 336 10.54 0.37 -8.94
C ALA A 336 10.36 1.89 -9.14
N ASN A 337 11.17 2.45 -10.04
CA ASN A 337 11.20 3.87 -10.38
C ASN A 337 10.35 4.14 -11.63
N GLN A 338 9.08 4.48 -11.39
CA GLN A 338 8.02 4.55 -12.39
C GLN A 338 8.39 5.41 -13.60
N LEU A 339 8.79 6.68 -13.39
CA LEU A 339 8.98 7.61 -14.50
C LEU A 339 10.33 7.48 -15.21
N SER A 340 11.30 6.85 -14.55
CA SER A 340 12.58 6.48 -15.18
C SER A 340 12.52 5.13 -15.90
N ASN A 341 11.37 4.44 -15.87
CA ASN A 341 11.16 3.11 -16.46
C ASN A 341 12.15 2.05 -15.96
N SER A 342 12.65 2.17 -14.72
CA SER A 342 13.75 1.33 -14.24
C SER A 342 13.49 0.69 -12.88
N ILE A 343 14.12 -0.44 -12.64
CA ILE A 343 14.27 -1.02 -11.30
C ILE A 343 15.73 -0.90 -10.87
N ALA A 344 16.00 -0.14 -9.81
CA ALA A 344 17.31 -0.03 -9.20
C ALA A 344 17.47 -1.10 -8.10
N SER A 345 18.61 -1.79 -8.06
CA SER A 345 18.89 -2.82 -7.05
C SER A 345 20.01 -2.39 -6.13
N PHE A 346 19.76 -2.40 -4.82
CA PHE A 346 20.70 -1.99 -3.79
C PHE A 346 21.08 -3.14 -2.88
N ARG A 347 22.32 -3.12 -2.38
CA ARG A 347 22.70 -3.91 -1.20
C ARG A 347 22.23 -3.20 0.06
N LEU A 348 21.62 -3.96 0.98
CA LEU A 348 21.27 -3.46 2.31
C LEU A 348 22.45 -3.63 3.28
N ASP A 349 22.66 -2.65 4.15
CA ASP A 349 23.52 -2.82 5.34
C ASP A 349 22.87 -3.81 6.31
N GLU A 350 23.60 -4.85 6.70
CA GLU A 350 23.06 -5.95 7.51
C GLU A 350 22.60 -5.53 8.91
N ARG A 351 23.11 -4.40 9.43
CA ARG A 351 22.82 -3.92 10.78
C ARG A 351 21.78 -2.81 10.78
N THR A 352 21.85 -1.90 9.82
CA THR A 352 20.99 -0.71 9.79
C THR A 352 19.82 -0.84 8.84
N GLY A 353 19.84 -1.84 7.94
CA GLY A 353 18.86 -1.98 6.86
C GLY A 353 18.93 -0.87 5.81
N VAL A 354 19.92 0.03 5.86
CA VAL A 354 20.01 1.17 4.93
C VAL A 354 20.51 0.67 3.57
N PRO A 355 19.92 1.09 2.44
CA PRO A 355 20.48 0.87 1.11
C PRO A 355 21.87 1.52 0.99
N THR A 356 22.88 0.76 0.56
CA THR A 356 24.28 1.23 0.53
C THR A 356 24.85 1.36 -0.87
N THR A 357 24.95 0.24 -1.58
CA THR A 357 25.59 0.19 -2.92
C THR A 357 24.53 -0.07 -3.96
N LEU A 358 24.43 0.81 -4.96
CA LEU A 358 23.68 0.55 -6.19
C LEU A 358 24.42 -0.52 -7.00
N LEU A 359 23.80 -1.68 -7.14
CA LEU A 359 24.37 -2.85 -7.81
C LEU A 359 24.13 -2.84 -9.32
N GLY A 360 23.01 -2.25 -9.74
CA GLY A 360 22.64 -2.13 -11.14
C GLY A 360 21.20 -1.66 -11.31
N THR A 361 20.86 -1.34 -12.55
CA THR A 361 19.50 -0.96 -12.96
C THR A 361 19.03 -1.88 -14.08
N LEU A 362 17.74 -2.20 -14.07
CA LEU A 362 17.05 -2.94 -15.12
C LEU A 362 16.01 -2.02 -15.76
N ASP A 363 16.01 -1.89 -17.09
CA ASP A 363 14.88 -1.29 -17.82
C ASP A 363 13.67 -2.24 -17.72
N ALA A 364 12.56 -1.70 -17.22
CA ALA A 364 11.41 -2.45 -16.77
C ALA A 364 10.07 -1.87 -17.26
N GLY A 365 10.08 -0.76 -18.00
CA GLY A 365 8.90 -0.12 -18.56
C GLY A 365 7.86 0.29 -17.51
N SER A 366 7.90 1.54 -17.04
CA SER A 366 6.97 2.13 -16.07
C SER A 366 6.57 1.22 -14.88
N PRO A 367 7.54 0.70 -14.10
CA PRO A 367 7.29 -0.28 -13.05
C PRO A 367 6.53 0.33 -11.86
N THR A 368 5.55 -0.38 -11.31
CA THR A 368 4.66 0.13 -10.25
C THR A 368 4.53 -0.77 -9.03
N CYS A 369 4.73 -2.08 -9.14
CA CYS A 369 4.58 -3.01 -8.02
C CYS A 369 5.54 -4.21 -8.17
N LEU A 370 6.23 -4.56 -7.09
CA LEU A 370 7.11 -5.72 -7.02
C LEU A 370 6.66 -6.66 -5.91
N ILE A 371 6.38 -7.91 -6.25
CA ILE A 371 6.08 -8.98 -5.28
C ILE A 371 7.01 -10.17 -5.48
N LEU A 372 7.30 -10.91 -4.41
CA LEU A 372 8.01 -12.19 -4.50
C LEU A 372 7.06 -13.24 -5.09
N ALA A 373 7.57 -14.07 -6.00
CA ALA A 373 6.80 -15.04 -6.78
C ALA A 373 6.90 -16.48 -6.27
#